data_AF-A0A3S8VPF8-F1
#
_entry.id   AF-A0A3S8VPF8-F1
#
_cell.length_a   1.000
_cell.length_b   1.000
_cell.length_c   1.000
_cell.angle_alpha   90.00
_cell.angle_beta   90.00
_cell.angle_gamma   90.00
#
_symmetry.space_group_name_H-M   'P 1'
#
loop_
_entity.id
_entity.type
_entity.pdbx_description
1 polymer ?
#
loop_
_entity_poly.entity_id
_entity_poly.type
_entity_poly.pdbx_seq_one_letter_code
_entity_poly.pdbx_strand_id
1 'polypeptide(L)'
;MTDVTKYQIEAPVRTFTGESVGVRFDKGTGYVDDSTKEGRAAIEYFRRHGYGVAPAPDKTEAERVQELVTGTPTQRGPLEEGEFDPSGHQAPDVLAYLQRDDVDETEARRVLDAEAASKDRKTVTKEREAILATKQSTDDPAAGQADDDTKGAGL
;
A
#
# COMPACT_ATOMS: atom_id res chain seq x y z
N MET A 1 -9.58 5.79 -26.40
CA MET A 1 -9.22 6.62 -25.24
C MET A 1 -7.72 6.83 -25.32
N THR A 2 -7.26 8.07 -25.50
CA THR A 2 -5.83 8.37 -25.47
C THR A 2 -5.44 8.49 -24.01
N ASP A 3 -4.55 7.61 -23.54
CA ASP A 3 -4.06 7.63 -22.18
C ASP A 3 -3.35 8.96 -21.92
N VAL A 4 -3.77 9.71 -20.89
CA VAL A 4 -3.17 11.00 -20.54
C VAL A 4 -1.99 10.72 -19.61
N THR A 5 -0.79 10.87 -20.14
CA THR A 5 0.44 10.67 -19.37
C THR A 5 0.91 12.00 -18.80
N LYS A 6 1.04 12.07 -17.47
CA LYS A 6 1.65 13.22 -16.78
C LYS A 6 3.15 13.08 -16.78
N TYR A 7 3.85 14.19 -16.98
CA TYR A 7 5.31 14.29 -16.98
C TYR A 7 5.77 15.29 -15.92
N GLN A 8 6.87 14.95 -15.26
CA GLN A 8 7.61 15.83 -14.36
C GLN A 8 8.79 16.43 -15.15
N ILE A 9 8.96 17.74 -15.04
CA ILE A 9 10.04 18.49 -15.66
C ILE A 9 10.91 19.10 -14.56
N GLU A 10 12.19 18.77 -14.58
CA GLU A 10 13.20 19.29 -13.67
C GLU A 10 14.03 20.37 -14.36
N ALA A 11 14.01 21.57 -13.80
CA ALA A 11 14.82 22.69 -14.24
C ALA A 11 16.29 22.49 -13.83
N PRO A 12 17.25 22.95 -14.65
CA PRO A 12 18.68 22.95 -14.29
C PRO A 12 18.96 23.67 -12.97
N VAL A 13 18.17 24.71 -12.68
CA VAL A 13 18.24 25.48 -11.44
C VAL A 13 17.16 24.99 -10.48
N ARG A 14 17.58 24.24 -9.46
CA ARG A 14 16.67 23.62 -8.45
C ARG A 14 15.92 24.61 -7.57
N THR A 15 16.27 25.88 -7.60
CA THR A 15 15.58 26.96 -6.86
C THR A 15 14.64 27.79 -7.75
N PHE A 16 14.51 27.42 -9.03
CA PHE A 16 13.70 28.17 -9.97
C PHE A 16 12.20 28.03 -9.67
N THR A 17 11.52 29.14 -9.45
CA THR A 17 10.07 29.22 -9.34
C THR A 17 9.57 30.25 -10.34
N GLY A 18 8.63 29.86 -11.20
CA GLY A 18 8.17 30.69 -12.31
C GLY A 18 7.36 29.90 -13.32
N GLU A 19 7.03 30.51 -14.45
CA GLU A 19 6.36 29.84 -15.57
C GLU A 19 7.27 29.85 -16.80
N SER A 20 7.34 28.73 -17.52
CA SER A 20 8.08 28.60 -18.77
C SER A 20 7.32 27.68 -19.71
N VAL A 21 7.08 28.12 -20.95
CA VAL A 21 6.39 27.35 -21.99
C VAL A 21 5.06 26.73 -21.48
N GLY A 22 4.30 27.50 -20.70
CA GLY A 22 3.02 27.06 -20.12
C GLY A 22 3.15 26.07 -18.95
N VAL A 23 4.36 25.75 -18.51
CA VAL A 23 4.63 24.90 -17.35
C VAL A 23 5.04 25.77 -16.17
N ARG A 24 4.29 25.65 -15.07
CA ARG A 24 4.63 26.30 -13.81
C ARG A 24 5.62 25.44 -13.03
N PHE A 25 6.73 26.05 -12.65
CA PHE A 25 7.77 25.46 -11.83
C PHE A 25 7.65 25.98 -10.39
N ASP A 26 7.77 25.08 -9.43
CA ASP A 26 8.04 25.37 -8.04
C ASP A 26 9.31 24.63 -7.63
N LYS A 27 10.31 25.36 -7.10
CA LYS A 27 11.58 24.78 -6.63
C LYS A 27 12.23 23.85 -7.68
N GLY A 28 12.30 24.35 -8.91
CA GLY A 28 12.88 23.67 -10.05
C GLY A 28 12.05 22.50 -10.58
N THR A 29 10.84 22.24 -10.08
CA THR A 29 9.99 21.13 -10.55
C THR A 29 8.70 21.66 -11.14
N GLY A 30 8.41 21.27 -12.38
CA GLY A 30 7.16 21.55 -13.06
C GLY A 30 6.45 20.27 -13.49
N TYR A 31 5.15 20.36 -13.75
CA TYR A 31 4.35 19.24 -14.22
C TYR A 31 3.55 19.63 -15.45
N VAL A 32 3.45 18.72 -16.41
CA VAL A 32 2.68 18.90 -17.64
C VAL A 32 2.11 17.56 -18.08
N ASP A 33 0.93 17.55 -18.67
CA ASP A 33 0.33 16.36 -19.26
C ASP A 33 0.34 16.45 -20.80
N ASP A 34 0.25 15.29 -21.46
CA ASP A 34 0.23 15.21 -22.92
C ASP A 34 -1.19 15.24 -23.53
N SER A 35 -2.22 15.56 -22.73
CA SER A 35 -3.60 15.62 -23.23
C SER A 35 -3.78 16.71 -24.29
N THR A 36 -3.02 17.80 -24.19
CA THR A 36 -3.06 18.93 -25.11
C THR A 36 -1.86 18.96 -26.06
N LYS A 37 -2.03 19.60 -27.22
CA LYS A 37 -0.92 19.84 -28.18
C LYS A 37 0.17 20.70 -27.55
N GLU A 38 -0.22 21.67 -26.71
CA GLU A 38 0.69 22.57 -26.01
C GLU A 38 1.53 21.81 -24.97
N GLY A 39 0.92 20.90 -24.21
CA GLY A 39 1.63 20.04 -23.26
C GLY A 39 2.66 19.13 -23.93
N ARG A 40 2.28 18.48 -25.05
CA ARG A 40 3.22 17.71 -25.88
C ARG A 40 4.39 18.55 -26.41
N ALA A 41 4.08 19.75 -26.89
CA ALA A 41 5.10 20.68 -27.38
C ALA A 41 6.04 21.14 -26.25
N ALA A 42 5.52 21.38 -25.05
CA ALA A 42 6.32 21.73 -23.88
C ALA A 42 7.27 20.59 -23.49
N ILE A 43 6.79 19.34 -23.41
CA ILE A 43 7.60 18.14 -23.11
C ILE A 43 8.79 18.05 -24.08
N GLU A 44 8.52 18.15 -25.38
CA GLU A 44 9.56 18.09 -26.42
C GLU A 44 10.52 19.28 -26.35
N TYR A 45 10.02 20.48 -26.07
CA TYR A 45 10.84 21.66 -25.86
C TYR A 45 11.85 21.43 -24.72
N PHE A 46 11.37 20.99 -23.55
CA PHE A 46 12.23 20.81 -22.38
C PHE A 46 13.29 19.71 -22.58
N ARG A 47 12.94 18.60 -23.24
CA ARG A 47 13.90 17.56 -23.62
C ARG A 47 15.04 18.09 -24.48
N ARG A 48 14.72 18.92 -25.48
CA ARG A 48 15.72 19.51 -26.39
C ARG A 48 16.63 20.53 -25.71
N HIS A 49 16.14 21.19 -24.67
CA HIS A 49 16.88 22.20 -23.92
C HIS A 49 17.62 21.62 -22.69
N GLY A 50 17.68 20.29 -22.57
CA GLY A 50 18.47 19.61 -21.53
C GLY A 50 17.83 19.62 -20.14
N TYR A 51 16.52 19.86 -20.05
CA TYR A 51 15.79 19.69 -18.80
C TYR A 51 15.58 18.19 -18.52
N GLY A 52 15.52 17.82 -17.24
CA GLY A 52 15.13 16.47 -16.86
C GLY A 52 13.64 16.29 -17.14
N VAL A 53 13.26 15.35 -18.01
CA VAL A 53 11.85 15.08 -18.30
C VAL A 53 11.58 13.60 -18.09
N ALA A 54 10.79 13.29 -17.08
CA ALA A 54 10.41 11.93 -16.72
C ALA A 54 8.88 11.80 -16.68
N PRO A 55 8.30 10.61 -16.95
CA PRO A 55 6.91 10.36 -16.59
C PRO A 55 6.75 10.63 -15.09
N ALA A 56 5.76 11.46 -14.74
CA ALA A 56 5.50 11.78 -13.36
C ALA A 56 5.03 10.50 -12.65
N PRO A 57 5.60 10.16 -11.49
CA PRO A 57 5.06 9.08 -10.69
C PRO A 57 3.62 9.44 -10.29
N ASP A 58 2.73 8.45 -10.28
CA ASP A 58 1.32 8.62 -9.85
C ASP A 58 1.19 9.19 -8.42
N LYS A 59 2.28 9.16 -7.63
CA LYS A 59 2.38 9.76 -6.30
C LYS A 59 3.50 10.81 -6.23
N THR A 60 3.15 12.03 -5.82
CA THR A 60 4.13 13.11 -5.60
C THR A 60 5.05 12.83 -4.41
N GLU A 61 6.28 13.36 -4.44
CA GLU A 61 7.25 13.21 -3.34
C GLU A 61 6.71 13.75 -2.00
N ALA A 62 5.87 14.79 -2.05
CA ALA A 62 5.17 15.33 -0.88
C ALA A 62 4.16 14.35 -0.26
N GLU A 63 3.52 13.49 -1.06
CA GLU A 63 2.68 12.39 -0.56
C GLU A 63 3.53 11.25 0.00
N ARG A 64 4.70 10.97 -0.59
CA ARG A 64 5.62 9.96 -0.05
C ARG A 64 6.23 10.38 1.29
N VAL A 65 6.53 11.66 1.47
CA VAL A 65 7.09 12.20 2.73
C VAL A 65 6.02 12.28 3.82
N GLN A 66 4.76 12.57 3.49
CA GLN A 66 3.65 12.41 4.43
C GLN A 66 3.45 10.95 4.84
N GLU A 67 3.51 10.01 3.91
CA GLU A 67 3.40 8.56 4.19
C GLU A 67 4.54 8.08 5.13
N LEU A 68 5.74 8.67 5.03
CA LEU A 68 6.89 8.35 5.89
C LEU A 68 6.77 8.94 7.32
N VAL A 69 6.08 10.07 7.48
CA VAL A 69 5.98 10.81 8.76
C VAL A 69 4.72 10.43 9.55
N THR A 70 3.62 10.02 8.88
CA THR A 70 2.34 9.72 9.56
C THR A 70 2.11 8.25 9.86
N GLY A 71 3.04 7.33 9.53
CA GLY A 71 2.94 5.94 9.98
C GLY A 71 1.60 5.27 9.65
N THR A 72 1.02 5.57 8.49
CA THR A 72 -0.23 4.96 8.04
C THR A 72 0.11 3.89 7.00
N PRO A 73 -0.29 2.62 7.20
CA PRO A 73 0.12 1.54 6.33
C PRO A 73 -0.38 1.80 4.91
N THR A 74 0.57 1.77 3.97
CA THR A 74 0.33 1.77 2.52
C THR A 74 -0.70 0.70 2.17
N GLN A 75 -1.93 1.13 1.88
CA GLN A 75 -2.84 0.38 1.03
C GLN A 75 -2.19 0.32 -0.36
N ARG A 76 -1.47 -0.78 -0.63
CA ARG A 76 -0.99 -1.11 -1.98
C ARG A 76 -2.21 -1.30 -2.87
N GLY A 77 -2.08 -0.87 -4.13
CA GLY A 77 -3.11 -1.02 -5.17
C GLY A 77 -3.53 -2.47 -5.40
N PRO A 78 -4.42 -2.73 -6.37
CA PRO A 78 -4.96 -4.06 -6.65
C PRO A 78 -3.82 -4.99 -7.08
N LEU A 79 -3.21 -5.64 -6.10
CA LEU A 79 -2.27 -6.71 -6.33
C LEU A 79 -3.08 -7.97 -6.54
N GLU A 80 -2.64 -8.71 -7.53
CA GLU A 80 -2.93 -10.10 -7.81
C GLU A 80 -3.20 -10.92 -6.54
N GLU A 81 -3.95 -12.01 -6.70
CA GLU A 81 -4.17 -13.10 -5.75
C GLU A 81 -2.84 -13.80 -5.34
N GLY A 82 -1.89 -13.01 -4.85
CA GLY A 82 -0.54 -13.36 -4.48
C GLY A 82 -0.38 -13.23 -2.98
N GLU A 83 -0.47 -14.38 -2.33
CA GLU A 83 0.20 -14.80 -1.10
C GLU A 83 0.91 -13.70 -0.25
N PHE A 84 0.48 -13.49 0.99
CA PHE A 84 0.98 -12.43 1.88
C PHE A 84 2.46 -12.63 2.29
N ASP A 85 3.32 -11.62 2.09
CA ASP A 85 4.74 -11.65 2.51
C ASP A 85 5.01 -10.85 3.79
N PRO A 86 5.23 -11.51 4.96
CA PRO A 86 5.44 -10.81 6.22
C PRO A 86 6.75 -9.99 6.27
N SER A 87 7.72 -10.27 5.39
CA SER A 87 9.01 -9.58 5.35
C SER A 87 8.86 -8.10 5.02
N GLY A 88 7.87 -7.75 4.20
CA GLY A 88 7.54 -6.37 3.83
C GLY A 88 6.67 -5.61 4.83
N HIS A 89 6.19 -6.25 5.89
CA HIS A 89 5.22 -5.68 6.84
C HIS A 89 5.83 -5.47 8.23
N GLN A 90 5.27 -4.56 9.04
CA GLN A 90 5.65 -4.39 10.44
C GLN A 90 4.93 -5.42 11.33
N ALA A 91 5.43 -5.65 12.55
CA ALA A 91 4.85 -6.63 13.48
C ALA A 91 3.34 -6.42 13.70
N PRO A 92 2.83 -5.18 13.93
CA PRO A 92 1.38 -4.97 14.09
C PRO A 92 0.59 -5.30 12.80
N ASP A 93 1.14 -5.03 11.62
CA ASP A 93 0.46 -5.33 10.35
C ASP A 93 0.37 -6.84 10.09
N VAL A 94 1.43 -7.59 10.44
CA VAL A 94 1.44 -9.06 10.34
C VAL A 94 0.42 -9.66 11.31
N LEU A 95 0.36 -9.18 12.56
CA LEU A 95 -0.63 -9.63 13.53
C LEU A 95 -2.06 -9.27 13.09
N ALA A 96 -2.27 -8.06 12.58
CA ALA A 96 -3.57 -7.64 12.07
C ALA A 96 -4.02 -8.49 10.88
N TYR A 97 -3.11 -8.84 9.96
CA TYR A 97 -3.39 -9.75 8.87
C TYR A 97 -3.80 -11.13 9.37
N LEU A 98 -3.02 -11.72 10.29
CA LEU A 98 -3.29 -13.02 10.89
C LEU A 98 -4.60 -13.06 11.69
N GLN A 99 -5.13 -11.93 12.13
CA GLN A 99 -6.41 -11.84 12.86
C GLN A 99 -7.64 -11.75 11.94
N ARG A 100 -7.46 -11.54 10.63
CA ARG A 100 -8.61 -11.41 9.71
C ARG A 100 -9.34 -12.73 9.53
N ASP A 101 -10.68 -12.69 9.47
CA ASP A 101 -11.51 -13.91 9.35
C ASP A 101 -11.29 -14.68 8.03
N ASP A 102 -10.80 -14.02 6.98
CA ASP A 102 -10.49 -14.64 5.69
C ASP A 102 -9.14 -15.38 5.66
N VAL A 103 -8.38 -15.32 6.76
CA VAL A 103 -7.11 -16.06 6.92
C VAL A 103 -7.38 -17.33 7.72
N ASP A 104 -7.19 -18.48 7.06
CA ASP A 104 -7.27 -19.81 7.66
C ASP A 104 -5.97 -20.21 8.38
N GLU A 105 -6.00 -21.37 9.06
CA GLU A 105 -4.83 -21.89 9.78
C GLU A 105 -3.63 -22.16 8.86
N THR A 106 -3.87 -22.63 7.63
CA THR A 106 -2.82 -22.97 6.68
C THR A 106 -2.06 -21.72 6.24
N GLU A 107 -2.79 -20.67 5.87
CA GLU A 107 -2.21 -19.37 5.52
C GLU A 107 -1.54 -18.73 6.74
N ALA A 108 -2.18 -18.77 7.92
CA ALA A 108 -1.59 -18.26 9.14
C ALA A 108 -0.24 -18.92 9.46
N ARG A 109 -0.17 -20.26 9.33
CA ARG A 109 1.05 -21.04 9.56
C ARG A 109 2.14 -20.68 8.55
N ARG A 110 1.81 -20.56 7.27
CA ARG A 110 2.74 -20.17 6.21
C ARG A 110 3.35 -18.79 6.50
N VAL A 111 2.52 -17.82 6.87
CA VAL A 111 2.95 -16.46 7.22
C VAL A 111 3.81 -16.46 8.49
N LEU A 112 3.44 -17.23 9.51
CA LEU A 112 4.23 -17.36 10.75
C LEU A 112 5.59 -18.02 10.51
N ASP A 113 5.66 -19.01 9.62
CA ASP A 113 6.92 -19.67 9.23
C ASP A 113 7.81 -18.74 8.39
N ALA A 114 7.23 -18.01 7.44
CA ALA A 114 7.94 -17.00 6.66
C ALA A 114 8.47 -15.84 7.54
N GLU A 115 7.71 -15.43 8.56
CA GLU A 115 8.13 -14.43 9.55
C GLU A 115 9.33 -14.91 10.38
N ALA A 116 9.28 -16.15 10.87
CA ALA A 116 10.37 -16.78 11.61
C ALA A 116 11.65 -16.94 10.76
N ALA A 117 11.50 -17.26 9.47
CA ALA A 117 12.62 -17.38 8.53
C ALA A 117 13.24 -16.03 8.13
N SER A 118 12.49 -14.93 8.24
CA SER A 118 12.89 -13.61 7.74
C SER A 118 13.45 -12.71 8.84
N LYS A 119 12.60 -12.27 9.77
CA LYS A 119 12.95 -11.26 10.79
C LYS A 119 12.91 -11.81 12.21
N ASP A 120 12.34 -13.00 12.42
CA ASP A 120 12.20 -13.66 13.72
C ASP A 120 11.76 -12.71 14.84
N ARG A 121 10.71 -11.93 14.59
CA ARG A 121 10.27 -10.93 15.56
C ARG A 121 9.64 -11.64 16.75
N LYS A 122 10.32 -11.60 17.89
CA LYS A 122 9.90 -12.25 19.13
C LYS A 122 8.46 -11.96 19.55
N THR A 123 7.91 -10.80 19.20
CA THR A 123 6.51 -10.47 19.47
C THR A 123 5.55 -11.34 18.66
N VAL A 124 5.84 -11.59 17.38
CA VAL A 124 5.00 -12.42 16.50
C VAL A 124 5.23 -13.91 16.80
N THR A 125 6.48 -14.32 17.03
CA THR A 125 6.81 -15.72 17.36
C THR A 125 6.19 -16.18 18.68
N LYS A 126 6.01 -15.27 19.67
CA LYS A 126 5.33 -15.57 20.94
C LYS A 126 3.82 -15.78 20.77
N GLU A 127 3.18 -15.02 19.89
CA GLU A 127 1.75 -15.10 19.63
C GLU A 127 1.38 -16.25 18.67
N ARG A 128 2.38 -16.94 18.09
CA ARG A 128 2.21 -18.01 17.11
C ARG A 128 1.21 -19.08 17.56
N GLU A 129 1.35 -19.59 18.78
CA GLU A 129 0.46 -20.64 19.30
C GLU A 129 -0.96 -20.13 19.54
N ALA A 130 -1.11 -18.89 20.03
CA ALA A 130 -2.41 -18.28 20.26
C ALA A 130 -3.16 -18.02 18.94
N ILE A 131 -2.45 -17.57 17.91
CA ILE A 131 -3.01 -17.32 16.57
C ILE A 131 -3.45 -18.64 15.93
N LEU A 132 -2.60 -19.67 15.94
CA LEU A 132 -2.95 -20.98 15.38
C LEU A 132 -4.14 -21.62 16.13
N ALA A 133 -4.19 -21.51 17.46
CA ALA A 133 -5.33 -22.00 18.24
C ALA A 133 -6.64 -21.26 17.92
N THR A 134 -6.57 -19.95 17.67
CA THR A 134 -7.74 -19.13 17.28
C THR A 134 -8.25 -19.53 15.90
N LYS A 135 -7.34 -19.77 14.95
CA LYS A 135 -7.69 -20.18 13.57
C LYS A 135 -8.20 -21.61 13.48
N GLN A 136 -7.58 -22.53 14.21
CA GLN A 136 -8.05 -23.91 14.32
C GLN A 136 -9.47 -23.99 14.90
N SER A 137 -9.81 -23.12 15.86
CA SER A 137 -11.17 -23.05 16.43
C SER A 137 -12.21 -22.45 15.47
N THR A 138 -11.77 -21.75 14.43
CA THR A 138 -12.65 -21.11 13.42
C THR A 138 -12.93 -22.03 12.24
N ASP A 139 -12.04 -23.00 11.96
CA ASP A 139 -12.16 -23.98 10.87
C ASP A 139 -13.00 -25.22 11.25
N ASP A 140 -13.47 -25.32 12.49
CA ASP A 140 -14.36 -26.37 12.95
C ASP A 140 -15.83 -25.88 13.00
N PRO A 141 -16.64 -26.05 11.93
CA PRO A 141 -18.07 -25.75 11.99
C PRO A 141 -18.89 -26.79 12.77
N ALA A 142 -18.30 -27.57 13.69
CA ALA A 142 -18.97 -28.70 14.32
C ALA A 142 -18.83 -28.81 15.86
N ALA A 143 -19.10 -27.73 16.60
CA ALA A 143 -19.64 -27.80 17.97
C ALA A 143 -20.15 -26.39 18.36
N GLY A 144 -21.44 -26.10 18.43
CA GLY A 144 -22.40 -26.75 19.31
C GLY A 144 -23.17 -25.63 20.01
N GLN A 145 -24.33 -25.29 19.44
CA GLN A 145 -25.36 -24.46 20.07
C GLN A 145 -25.65 -25.02 21.47
N ALA A 146 -25.35 -24.24 22.51
CA ALA A 146 -25.80 -24.51 23.86
C ALA A 146 -26.01 -23.19 24.61
N ASP A 147 -26.96 -22.40 24.12
CA ASP A 147 -27.59 -21.36 24.93
C ASP A 147 -29.02 -21.84 25.23
N ASP A 148 -29.08 -22.69 26.25
CA ASP A 148 -30.25 -22.93 27.08
C ASP A 148 -30.64 -21.59 27.74
N ASP A 149 -31.76 -20.99 27.34
CA ASP A 149 -32.72 -20.30 28.22
C ASP A 149 -33.83 -19.62 27.40
N THR A 150 -35.01 -20.24 27.29
CA THR A 150 -36.25 -19.47 27.25
C THR A 150 -37.37 -20.21 27.97
N LYS A 151 -37.54 -19.79 29.22
CA LYS A 151 -38.62 -20.04 30.18
C LYS A 151 -40.01 -19.55 29.69
N GLY A 152 -41.06 -20.33 29.94
CA GLY A 152 -42.47 -19.88 30.06
C GLY A 152 -43.50 -20.89 29.50
N ALA A 153 -44.15 -21.75 30.30
CA ALA A 153 -45.43 -21.53 31.03
C ALA A 153 -46.64 -21.29 30.09
N GLY A 154 -47.80 -21.95 30.18
CA GLY A 154 -48.35 -22.85 31.20
C GLY A 154 -49.64 -23.52 30.71
N LEU A 155 -50.14 -24.43 31.54
CA LEU A 155 -51.46 -25.08 31.46
C LEU A 155 -52.55 -24.18 32.05
#